data_AF-A0A8M8UX45-F1
#
_entry.id   AF-A0A8M8UX45-F1
#
_cell.length_a   1.000
_cell.length_b   1.000
_cell.length_c   1.000
_cell.angle_alpha   90.00
_cell.angle_beta   90.00
_cell.angle_gamma   90.00
#
_symmetry.space_group_name_H-M   'P 1'
#
loop_
_entity.id
_entity.type
_entity.pdbx_description
1 polymer ?
#
loop_
_entity_poly.entity_id
_entity_poly.type
_entity_poly.pdbx_seq_one_letter_code
_entity_poly.pdbx_strand_id
1 'polypeptide(L)'
;MAASLSAQIATMASDLYREQVKGRVVDWDVPEQASGQQEMRNEPQVGGIYVRLFLKDPKFPLRNPKRFLEGLLDQYLTSIAASQYDGQAVDTELPLLLSAALVSLLRVYPALADHVGYLGYVPKLVSAVAHGASRETMASETYVSEDGSSQQNSQTPQERVRLSCLRVLHQLAGSTTCAEAMAATSVGTPQVVPLLMKAIGWQGGSILALETLKRVVVAGNRARDALVAQGLKVGLVEVLLGLLDWRAGGRNGLCSQMNWNESEAAIGRVLAIEVLHAFATEGAYCTKVRDILSASDVWNAYKDQRHDLFLPSNAQTSAAGVAGLIESSSSRLTYALTAPPTQHSQARSPTTVTSDSNGMQG
;
A
#
# COMPACT_ATOMS: atom_id res chain seq x y z
N MET A 1 -9.14 6.08 36.90
CA MET A 1 -8.70 7.45 36.53
C MET A 1 -7.20 7.40 36.31
N ALA A 2 -6.73 7.56 35.07
CA ALA A 2 -5.31 7.58 34.77
C ALA A 2 -4.71 8.87 35.34
N ALA A 3 -3.91 8.76 36.41
CA ALA A 3 -3.11 9.88 36.87
C ALA A 3 -2.12 10.24 35.75
N SER A 4 -2.05 11.52 35.36
CA SER A 4 -1.08 11.96 34.35
C SER A 4 0.34 11.66 34.82
N LEU A 5 1.26 11.41 33.88
CA LEU A 5 2.70 11.21 34.18
C LEU A 5 3.23 12.34 35.08
N SER A 6 2.78 13.57 34.86
CA SER A 6 3.11 14.73 35.69
C SER A 6 2.64 14.59 37.14
N ALA A 7 1.45 14.05 37.38
CA ALA A 7 0.94 13.81 38.73
C ALA A 7 1.74 12.70 39.43
N GLN A 8 2.08 11.64 38.70
CA GLN A 8 2.88 10.53 39.24
C GLN A 8 4.29 10.97 39.62
N ILE A 9 4.95 11.76 38.75
CA ILE A 9 6.27 12.35 39.04
C ILE A 9 6.18 13.31 40.24
N ALA A 10 5.13 14.13 40.32
CA ALA A 10 4.94 15.05 41.44
C ALA A 10 4.75 14.31 42.78
N THR A 11 3.98 13.22 42.78
CA THR A 11 3.82 12.36 43.96
C THR A 11 5.15 11.72 44.36
N MET A 12 5.88 11.14 43.40
CA MET A 12 7.19 10.53 43.66
C MET A 12 8.21 11.53 44.20
N ALA A 13 8.24 12.75 43.64
CA ALA A 13 9.11 13.82 44.12
C ALA A 13 8.74 14.26 45.55
N SER A 14 7.45 14.37 45.86
CA SER A 14 6.97 14.72 47.21
C SER A 14 7.30 13.65 48.24
N ASP A 15 7.22 12.36 47.87
CA ASP A 15 7.54 11.25 48.74
C ASP A 15 9.05 11.17 49.01
N LEU A 16 9.87 11.42 47.98
CA LEU A 16 11.31 11.51 48.13
C LEU A 16 11.74 12.64 49.07
N TYR A 17 11.15 13.83 48.88
CA TYR A 17 11.42 14.98 49.72
C TYR A 17 11.08 14.70 51.20
N ARG A 18 9.96 13.99 51.46
CA ARG A 18 9.57 13.59 52.81
C ARG A 18 10.55 12.62 53.46
N GLU A 19 11.14 11.69 52.70
CA GLU A 19 12.15 10.77 53.24
C GLU A 19 13.51 11.45 53.44
N GLN A 20 13.88 12.40 52.58
CA GLN A 20 15.10 13.21 52.75
C GLN A 20 15.04 14.09 54.01
N VAL A 21 13.88 14.70 54.31
CA VAL A 21 13.68 15.51 55.53
C VAL A 21 13.83 14.69 56.81
N LYS A 22 13.63 13.36 56.76
CA LYS A 22 13.84 12.44 57.89
C LYS A 22 15.31 12.06 58.09
N GLY A 23 16.24 12.64 57.33
CA GLY A 23 17.68 12.40 57.46
C GLY A 23 18.17 11.11 56.80
N ARG A 24 17.33 10.42 56.01
CA ARG A 24 17.77 9.29 55.19
C ARG A 24 18.30 9.79 53.85
N VAL A 25 19.56 9.46 53.57
CA VAL A 25 20.12 9.56 52.21
C VAL A 25 19.58 8.37 51.43
N VAL A 26 18.49 8.58 50.70
CA VAL A 26 17.93 7.58 49.79
C VAL A 26 18.70 7.70 48.47
N ASP A 27 19.37 6.63 48.07
CA ASP A 27 19.87 6.49 46.71
C ASP A 27 18.66 6.29 45.81
N TRP A 28 18.29 7.34 45.10
CA TRP A 28 17.09 7.32 44.28
C TRP A 28 17.42 6.77 42.91
N ASP A 29 16.88 5.60 42.61
CA ASP A 29 16.88 5.05 41.28
C ASP A 29 15.51 5.22 40.63
N VAL A 30 15.50 5.46 39.31
CA VAL A 30 14.25 5.60 38.57
C VAL A 30 13.53 4.25 38.63
N PRO A 31 12.31 4.17 39.18
CA PRO A 31 11.55 2.92 39.10
C PRO A 31 11.36 2.58 37.64
N GLU A 32 11.70 1.34 37.23
CA GLU A 32 11.43 0.85 35.88
C GLU A 32 9.95 1.10 35.56
N GLN A 33 9.67 2.13 34.77
CA GLN A 33 8.30 2.54 34.47
C GLN A 33 7.65 1.47 33.58
N ALA A 34 6.84 0.61 34.19
CA ALA A 34 6.05 -0.42 33.52
C ALA A 34 4.84 0.11 32.72
N SER A 35 4.75 1.40 32.43
CA SER A 35 3.53 2.00 31.82
C SER A 35 3.76 2.60 30.43
N GLY A 36 4.88 3.29 30.19
CA GLY A 36 5.23 3.79 28.84
C GLY A 36 5.71 2.68 27.89
N GLN A 37 6.30 1.62 28.44
CA GLN A 37 6.71 0.45 27.66
C GLN A 37 5.52 -0.34 27.08
N GLN A 38 4.34 -0.26 27.70
CA GLN A 38 3.17 -1.04 27.26
C GLN A 38 2.52 -0.44 26.00
N GLU A 39 2.49 0.89 25.86
CA GLU A 39 2.03 1.57 24.62
C GLU A 39 3.05 1.45 23.49
N MET A 40 4.36 1.47 23.79
CA MET A 40 5.40 1.24 22.77
C MET A 40 5.54 -0.24 22.37
N ARG A 41 5.14 -1.21 23.21
CA ARG A 41 5.18 -2.65 22.88
C ARG A 41 4.30 -3.04 21.70
N ASN A 42 3.22 -2.29 21.48
CA ASN A 42 2.29 -2.54 20.37
C ASN A 42 2.66 -1.76 19.10
N GLU A 43 3.77 -1.01 19.11
CA GLU A 43 4.21 -0.29 17.91
C GLU A 43 5.14 -1.18 17.07
N PRO A 44 4.82 -1.42 15.78
CA PRO A 44 5.66 -2.25 14.95
C PRO A 44 7.01 -1.57 14.71
N GLN A 45 8.07 -2.27 15.11
CA GLN A 45 9.44 -1.82 14.98
C GLN A 45 10.22 -2.80 14.10
N VAL A 46 10.97 -2.26 13.14
CA VAL A 46 11.82 -3.02 12.23
C VAL A 46 13.24 -2.49 12.36
N GLY A 47 14.18 -3.32 12.80
CA GLY A 47 15.59 -2.93 12.88
C GLY A 47 15.84 -1.69 13.75
N GLY A 48 15.03 -1.47 14.80
CA GLY A 48 15.13 -0.31 15.68
C GLY A 48 14.32 0.91 15.24
N ILE A 49 13.65 0.87 14.08
CA ILE A 49 12.87 1.98 13.54
C ILE A 49 11.38 1.72 13.70
N TYR A 50 10.65 2.68 14.26
CA TYR A 50 9.19 2.62 14.39
C TYR A 50 8.52 2.89 13.04
N VAL A 51 7.72 1.93 12.56
CA VAL A 51 7.14 1.96 11.21
C VAL A 51 6.18 3.15 11.03
N ARG A 52 5.37 3.47 12.06
CA ARG A 52 4.45 4.61 12.00
C ARG A 52 5.17 5.95 11.97
N LEU A 53 6.28 6.06 12.71
CA LEU A 53 7.12 7.25 12.69
C LEU A 53 7.79 7.44 11.34
N PHE A 54 8.32 6.35 10.75
CA PHE A 54 8.87 6.38 9.40
C PHE A 54 7.83 6.81 8.35
N LEU A 55 6.58 6.38 8.46
CA LEU A 55 5.52 6.81 7.55
C LEU A 55 5.18 8.31 7.64
N LYS A 56 5.43 8.96 8.79
CA LYS A 56 5.26 10.41 8.94
C LYS A 56 6.35 11.20 8.23
N ASP A 57 7.58 10.68 8.21
CA ASP A 57 8.69 11.27 7.46
C ASP A 57 9.49 10.18 6.73
N PRO A 58 9.05 9.74 5.53
CA PRO A 58 9.73 8.70 4.77
C PRO A 58 11.12 9.11 4.25
N LYS A 59 11.43 10.41 4.29
CA LYS A 59 12.74 10.96 3.91
C LYS A 59 13.74 10.94 5.07
N PHE A 60 13.30 10.51 6.25
CA PHE A 60 14.17 10.34 7.40
C PHE A 60 15.40 9.50 7.03
N PRO A 61 16.63 9.99 7.33
CA PRO A 61 17.86 9.33 6.91
C PRO A 61 18.03 8.01 7.68
N LEU A 62 17.95 6.90 6.94
CA LEU A 62 18.12 5.57 7.50
C LEU A 62 19.62 5.25 7.61
N ARG A 63 20.03 4.76 8.79
CA ARG A 63 21.43 4.32 9.02
C ARG A 63 21.85 3.22 8.04
N ASN A 64 20.98 2.23 7.83
CA ASN A 64 21.21 1.14 6.90
C ASN A 64 19.91 0.79 6.15
N PRO A 65 19.64 1.41 4.99
CA PRO A 65 18.38 1.24 4.27
C PRO A 65 18.18 -0.20 3.75
N LYS A 66 19.26 -0.92 3.43
CA LYS A 66 19.18 -2.33 2.99
C LYS A 66 18.71 -3.25 4.12
N ARG A 67 19.30 -3.13 5.31
CA ARG A 67 18.90 -3.91 6.49
C ARG A 67 17.46 -3.61 6.91
N PHE A 68 17.05 -2.34 6.83
CA PHE A 68 15.67 -1.96 7.11
C PHE A 68 14.68 -2.55 6.09
N LEU A 69 15.02 -2.53 4.79
CA LEU A 69 14.24 -3.16 3.73
C LEU A 69 14.09 -4.67 3.93
N GLU A 70 15.19 -5.38 4.22
CA GLU A 70 15.19 -6.82 4.50
C GLU A 70 14.26 -7.14 5.67
N GLY A 71 14.41 -6.43 6.79
CA GLY A 71 13.55 -6.61 7.96
C GLY A 71 12.08 -6.31 7.68
N LEU A 72 11.78 -5.29 6.87
CA LEU A 72 10.41 -4.97 6.48
C LEU A 72 9.80 -6.08 5.61
N LEU A 73 10.55 -6.62 4.65
CA LEU A 73 10.10 -7.70 3.78
C LEU A 73 9.87 -9.00 4.55
N ASP A 74 10.80 -9.36 5.45
CA ASP A 74 10.67 -10.55 6.29
C ASP A 74 9.44 -10.44 7.19
N GLN A 75 9.30 -9.34 7.94
CA GLN A 75 8.15 -9.14 8.82
C GLN A 75 6.83 -9.06 8.03
N TYR A 76 6.85 -8.45 6.84
CA TYR A 76 5.67 -8.38 5.98
C TYR A 76 5.24 -9.77 5.51
N LEU A 77 6.16 -10.57 4.96
CA LEU A 77 5.85 -11.95 4.53
C LEU A 77 5.37 -12.82 5.68
N THR A 78 5.98 -12.72 6.86
CA THR A 78 5.52 -13.42 8.07
C THR A 78 4.10 -12.98 8.47
N SER A 79 3.81 -11.67 8.43
CA SER A 79 2.49 -11.14 8.77
C SER A 79 1.39 -11.60 7.79
N ILE A 80 1.70 -11.70 6.48
CA ILE A 80 0.77 -12.22 5.48
C ILE A 80 0.51 -13.71 5.72
N ALA A 81 1.56 -14.49 6.00
CA ALA A 81 1.41 -15.92 6.28
C ALA A 81 0.55 -16.16 7.54
N ALA A 82 0.77 -15.40 8.61
CA ALA A 82 -0.04 -15.46 9.83
C ALA A 82 -1.52 -15.10 9.55
N SER A 83 -1.76 -14.10 8.70
CA SER A 83 -3.11 -13.69 8.27
C SER A 83 -3.86 -14.75 7.47
N GLN A 84 -3.19 -15.78 6.93
CA GLN A 84 -3.80 -16.80 6.07
C GLN A 84 -4.25 -18.06 6.83
N TYR A 85 -3.65 -18.33 7.99
CA TYR A 85 -3.86 -19.56 8.75
C TYR A 85 -4.91 -19.45 9.85
N ASP A 86 -5.22 -18.24 10.34
CA ASP A 86 -6.04 -18.08 11.54
C ASP A 86 -7.48 -17.66 11.25
N GLY A 87 -8.43 -18.42 11.81
CA GLY A 87 -9.88 -18.16 11.73
C GLY A 87 -10.38 -17.17 12.78
N GLN A 88 -9.48 -16.59 13.58
CA GLN A 88 -9.77 -15.53 14.54
C GLN A 88 -9.40 -14.16 13.99
N ALA A 89 -10.00 -13.10 14.56
CA ALA A 89 -9.90 -11.71 14.12
C ALA A 89 -8.44 -11.30 13.82
N VAL A 90 -8.05 -11.43 12.56
CA VAL A 90 -6.69 -11.18 12.10
C VAL A 90 -6.40 -9.69 12.24
N ASP A 91 -5.29 -9.36 12.88
CA ASP A 91 -4.73 -8.02 12.84
C ASP A 91 -4.24 -7.70 11.42
N THR A 92 -5.18 -7.29 10.56
CA THR A 92 -4.89 -6.87 9.19
C THR A 92 -4.19 -5.52 9.11
N GLU A 93 -4.16 -4.76 10.20
CA GLU A 93 -3.51 -3.46 10.24
C GLU A 93 -2.00 -3.59 10.10
N LEU A 94 -1.39 -4.62 10.69
CA LEU A 94 0.05 -4.83 10.64
C LEU A 94 0.57 -5.09 9.20
N PRO A 95 0.05 -6.06 8.42
CA PRO A 95 0.45 -6.22 7.02
C PRO A 95 0.22 -4.96 6.18
N LEU A 96 -0.90 -4.25 6.40
CA LEU A 96 -1.20 -3.02 5.67
C LEU A 96 -0.18 -1.92 5.98
N LEU A 97 0.16 -1.72 7.24
CA LEU A 97 1.15 -0.73 7.66
C LEU A 97 2.56 -1.05 7.12
N LEU A 98 2.97 -2.32 7.18
CA LEU A 98 4.26 -2.77 6.64
C LEU A 98 4.33 -2.59 5.12
N SER A 99 3.24 -2.90 4.40
CA SER A 99 3.15 -2.68 2.96
C SER A 99 3.26 -1.19 2.59
N ALA A 100 2.63 -0.29 3.36
CA ALA A 100 2.69 1.14 3.13
C ALA A 100 4.12 1.67 3.36
N ALA A 101 4.81 1.18 4.38
CA ALA A 101 6.19 1.52 4.66
C ALA A 101 7.14 1.01 3.57
N LEU A 102 6.94 -0.22 3.08
CA LEU A 102 7.69 -0.77 1.95
C LEU A 102 7.52 0.06 0.68
N VAL A 103 6.27 0.39 0.30
CA VAL A 103 6.00 1.20 -0.88
C VAL A 103 6.61 2.60 -0.74
N SER A 104 6.51 3.21 0.43
CA SER A 104 7.08 4.53 0.70
C SER A 104 8.61 4.51 0.64
N LEU A 105 9.25 3.49 1.22
CA LEU A 105 10.70 3.28 1.20
C LEU A 105 11.21 3.12 -0.24
N LEU A 106 10.57 2.25 -1.03
CA LEU A 106 10.94 2.01 -2.43
C LEU A 106 10.66 3.21 -3.34
N ARG A 107 9.75 4.11 -2.94
CA ARG A 107 9.51 5.37 -3.65
C ARG A 107 10.63 6.39 -3.39
N VAL A 108 11.12 6.48 -2.15
CA VAL A 108 12.22 7.40 -1.79
C VAL A 108 13.57 6.86 -2.27
N TYR A 109 13.79 5.55 -2.19
CA TYR A 109 15.04 4.88 -2.55
C TYR A 109 14.80 3.77 -3.59
N PRO A 110 14.49 4.10 -4.86
CA PRO A 110 14.14 3.12 -5.88
C PRO A 110 15.26 2.11 -6.19
N ALA A 111 16.52 2.51 -6.03
CA ALA A 111 17.68 1.61 -6.19
C ALA A 111 17.69 0.41 -5.21
N LEU A 112 16.91 0.46 -4.13
CA LEU A 112 16.74 -0.67 -3.23
C LEU A 112 15.92 -1.80 -3.86
N ALA A 113 15.10 -1.53 -4.87
CA ALA A 113 14.31 -2.56 -5.55
C ALA A 113 15.21 -3.63 -6.18
N ASP A 114 16.34 -3.24 -6.78
CA ASP A 114 17.29 -4.19 -7.36
C ASP A 114 17.80 -5.20 -6.32
N HIS A 115 18.06 -4.73 -5.09
CA HIS A 115 18.44 -5.57 -3.95
C HIS A 115 17.35 -6.60 -3.60
N VAL A 116 16.07 -6.20 -3.65
CA VAL A 116 14.92 -7.11 -3.43
C VAL A 116 14.88 -8.21 -4.49
N GLY A 117 15.16 -7.85 -5.75
CA GLY A 117 15.26 -8.80 -6.86
C GLY A 117 16.37 -9.83 -6.64
N TYR A 118 17.57 -9.40 -6.28
CA TYR A 118 18.72 -10.29 -6.04
C TYR A 118 18.52 -11.25 -4.87
N LEU A 119 17.83 -10.83 -3.80
CA LEU A 119 17.57 -11.66 -2.63
C LEU A 119 16.44 -12.69 -2.82
N GLY A 120 15.73 -12.67 -3.95
CA GLY A 120 14.68 -13.65 -4.25
C GLY A 120 13.40 -13.47 -3.43
N TYR A 121 13.10 -12.25 -2.98
CA TYR A 121 11.82 -11.94 -2.30
C TYR A 121 10.64 -11.88 -3.27
N VAL A 122 10.88 -11.55 -4.54
CA VAL A 122 9.83 -11.40 -5.56
C VAL A 122 8.98 -12.68 -5.72
N PRO A 123 9.56 -13.89 -5.93
CA PRO A 123 8.76 -15.11 -6.04
C PRO A 123 7.97 -15.46 -4.77
N LYS A 124 8.49 -15.09 -3.58
CA LYS A 124 7.78 -15.28 -2.30
C LYS A 124 6.53 -14.40 -2.22
N LEU A 125 6.64 -13.14 -2.66
CA LEU A 125 5.50 -12.22 -2.71
C LEU A 125 4.44 -12.68 -3.72
N VAL A 126 4.84 -13.09 -4.92
CA VAL A 126 3.93 -13.66 -5.93
C VAL A 126 3.21 -14.89 -5.37
N SER A 127 3.93 -15.74 -4.64
CA SER A 127 3.34 -16.89 -3.96
C SER A 127 2.33 -16.48 -2.90
N ALA A 128 2.65 -15.53 -2.02
CA ALA A 128 1.76 -15.06 -0.97
C ALA A 128 0.42 -14.54 -1.53
N VAL A 129 0.46 -13.85 -2.66
CA VAL A 129 -0.73 -13.32 -3.33
C VAL A 129 -1.57 -14.42 -3.99
N ALA A 130 -0.92 -15.40 -4.64
CA ALA A 130 -1.61 -16.49 -5.32
C ALA A 130 -2.42 -17.40 -4.37
N HIS A 131 -1.88 -17.69 -3.18
CA HIS A 131 -2.58 -18.50 -2.18
C HIS A 131 -3.88 -17.83 -1.69
N GLY A 132 -3.90 -16.50 -1.65
CA GLY A 132 -5.11 -15.73 -1.37
C GLY A 132 -6.14 -15.81 -2.50
N ALA A 133 -5.69 -15.65 -3.75
CA ALA A 133 -6.56 -15.61 -4.94
C ALA A 133 -7.34 -16.92 -5.19
N SER A 134 -6.89 -18.06 -4.65
CA SER A 134 -7.56 -19.35 -4.88
C SER A 134 -8.78 -19.59 -3.99
N ARG A 135 -8.98 -18.79 -2.94
CA ARG A 135 -10.08 -18.95 -1.95
C ARG A 135 -11.33 -18.10 -2.26
N GLU A 136 -11.36 -17.43 -3.41
CA GLU A 136 -12.40 -16.46 -3.81
C GLU A 136 -13.72 -17.08 -4.32
N THR A 137 -13.87 -18.40 -4.35
CA THR A 137 -15.15 -19.04 -4.74
C THR A 137 -16.19 -19.18 -3.62
N MET A 138 -15.95 -18.69 -2.39
CA MET A 138 -16.86 -18.95 -1.25
C MET A 138 -17.28 -17.69 -0.44
N ALA A 139 -17.40 -16.52 -1.06
CA ALA A 139 -17.99 -15.34 -0.40
C ALA A 139 -18.70 -14.36 -1.35
N SER A 140 -19.35 -14.86 -2.40
CA SER A 140 -20.35 -14.09 -3.13
C SER A 140 -21.74 -14.64 -2.81
N GLU A 141 -22.10 -14.67 -1.53
CA GLU A 141 -23.51 -14.77 -1.16
C GLU A 141 -24.11 -13.38 -1.37
N THR A 142 -24.63 -13.17 -2.57
CA THR A 142 -25.51 -12.05 -2.90
C THR A 142 -26.79 -12.21 -2.09
N TYR A 143 -26.80 -11.69 -0.86
CA TYR A 143 -28.05 -11.45 -0.16
C TYR A 143 -28.74 -10.25 -0.80
N VAL A 144 -29.80 -10.52 -1.56
CA VAL A 144 -30.69 -9.48 -2.08
C VAL A 144 -31.48 -8.96 -0.88
N SER A 145 -31.13 -7.79 -0.35
CA SER A 145 -32.06 -7.04 0.51
C SER A 145 -33.12 -6.38 -0.38
N GLU A 146 -34.39 -6.51 0.00
CA GLU A 146 -35.55 -5.99 -0.73
C GLU A 146 -35.68 -4.45 -0.74
N ASP A 147 -34.70 -3.72 -0.24
CA ASP A 147 -34.71 -2.27 -0.20
C ASP A 147 -33.62 -1.72 -1.11
N GLY A 148 -34.02 -1.00 -2.17
CA GLY A 148 -33.21 -0.51 -3.29
C GLY A 148 -32.13 0.53 -2.94
N SER A 149 -31.35 0.29 -1.90
CA SER A 149 -30.15 1.04 -1.56
C SER A 149 -28.92 0.19 -1.91
N SER A 150 -28.13 0.67 -2.87
CA SER A 150 -26.87 0.04 -3.27
C SER A 150 -25.86 0.12 -2.12
N GLN A 151 -25.85 -0.87 -1.24
CA GLN A 151 -24.81 -0.99 -0.22
C GLN A 151 -23.46 -1.15 -0.94
N GLN A 152 -22.57 -0.18 -0.72
CA GLN A 152 -21.21 -0.21 -1.25
C GLN A 152 -20.54 -1.51 -0.81
N ASN A 153 -20.13 -2.34 -1.78
CA ASN A 153 -19.35 -3.56 -1.54
C ASN A 153 -18.12 -3.23 -0.68
N SER A 154 -18.21 -3.47 0.63
CA SER A 154 -17.11 -3.25 1.56
C SER A 154 -16.07 -4.36 1.35
N GLN A 155 -14.89 -3.98 0.86
CA GLN A 155 -13.78 -4.91 0.65
C GLN A 155 -13.48 -5.72 1.91
N THR A 156 -13.37 -7.04 1.76
CA THR A 156 -13.01 -7.92 2.87
C THR A 156 -11.60 -7.57 3.38
N PRO A 157 -11.30 -7.77 4.67
CA PRO A 157 -9.98 -7.49 5.22
C PRO A 157 -8.87 -8.27 4.48
N GLN A 158 -9.16 -9.48 4.00
CA GLN A 158 -8.22 -10.28 3.21
C GLN A 158 -7.98 -9.69 1.80
N GLU A 159 -9.01 -9.15 1.14
CA GLU A 159 -8.84 -8.43 -0.13
C GLU A 159 -7.92 -7.22 0.04
N ARG A 160 -8.05 -6.47 1.14
CA ARG A 160 -7.16 -5.33 1.41
C ARG A 160 -5.70 -5.76 1.52
N VAL A 161 -5.42 -6.87 2.21
CA VAL A 161 -4.06 -7.43 2.30
C VAL A 161 -3.55 -7.87 0.91
N ARG A 162 -4.40 -8.49 0.08
CA ARG A 162 -4.01 -8.87 -1.30
C ARG A 162 -3.69 -7.65 -2.16
N LEU A 163 -4.52 -6.62 -2.08
CA LEU A 163 -4.30 -5.34 -2.77
C LEU A 163 -3.02 -4.66 -2.27
N SER A 164 -2.70 -4.78 -0.98
CA SER A 164 -1.46 -4.25 -0.42
C SER A 164 -0.22 -4.97 -0.98
N CYS A 165 -0.28 -6.29 -1.11
CA CYS A 165 0.77 -7.08 -1.77
C CYS A 165 0.90 -6.71 -3.25
N LEU A 166 -0.22 -6.52 -3.95
CA LEU A 166 -0.23 -6.08 -5.34
C LEU A 166 0.42 -4.70 -5.49
N ARG A 167 0.20 -3.77 -4.55
CA ARG A 167 0.87 -2.45 -4.53
C ARG A 167 2.38 -2.58 -4.34
N VAL A 168 2.85 -3.49 -3.48
CA VAL A 168 4.28 -3.77 -3.32
C VAL A 168 4.87 -4.35 -4.61
N LEU A 169 4.22 -5.35 -5.22
CA LEU A 169 4.63 -5.91 -6.50
C LEU A 169 4.68 -4.86 -7.61
N HIS A 170 3.66 -4.00 -7.70
CA HIS A 170 3.61 -2.88 -8.63
C HIS A 170 4.79 -1.92 -8.47
N GLN A 171 5.15 -1.58 -7.22
CA GLN A 171 6.29 -0.71 -6.94
C GLN A 171 7.61 -1.38 -7.33
N LEU A 172 7.76 -2.68 -7.06
CA LEU A 172 8.93 -3.47 -7.45
C LEU A 172 9.06 -3.62 -8.97
N ALA A 173 7.94 -3.73 -9.69
CA ALA A 173 7.92 -3.82 -11.16
C ALA A 173 8.54 -2.59 -11.86
N GLY A 174 8.77 -1.49 -11.14
CA GLY A 174 9.55 -0.35 -11.65
C GLY A 174 11.05 -0.65 -11.84
N SER A 175 11.59 -1.67 -11.18
CA SER A 175 12.96 -2.17 -11.40
C SER A 175 12.97 -3.30 -12.42
N THR A 176 13.91 -3.23 -13.38
CA THR A 176 14.10 -4.28 -14.39
C THR A 176 14.51 -5.61 -13.75
N THR A 177 15.35 -5.58 -12.72
CA THR A 177 15.78 -6.79 -11.99
C THR A 177 14.61 -7.49 -11.31
N CYS A 178 13.69 -6.72 -10.71
CA CYS A 178 12.47 -7.28 -10.15
C CYS A 178 11.51 -7.79 -11.24
N ALA A 179 11.36 -7.07 -12.36
CA ALA A 179 10.53 -7.49 -13.47
C ALA A 179 11.03 -8.81 -14.11
N GLU A 180 12.34 -8.99 -14.23
CA GLU A 180 12.97 -10.25 -14.63
C GLU A 180 12.70 -11.37 -13.61
N ALA A 181 12.82 -11.08 -12.31
CA ALA A 181 12.51 -12.03 -11.25
C ALA A 181 11.02 -12.43 -11.21
N MET A 182 10.09 -11.54 -11.62
CA MET A 182 8.66 -11.85 -11.77
C MET A 182 8.38 -12.79 -12.95
N ALA A 183 9.20 -12.74 -13.99
CA ALA A 183 9.11 -13.62 -15.15
C ALA A 183 9.67 -15.02 -14.88
N ALA A 184 10.52 -15.17 -13.86
CA ALA A 184 11.13 -16.44 -13.50
C ALA A 184 10.05 -17.48 -13.13
N THR A 185 10.02 -18.58 -13.87
CA THR A 185 9.13 -19.71 -13.59
C THR A 185 9.93 -20.87 -13.03
N SER A 186 9.55 -21.36 -11.86
CA SER A 186 10.01 -22.64 -11.33
C SER A 186 8.83 -23.60 -11.15
N VAL A 187 9.12 -24.89 -11.07
CA VAL A 187 8.08 -25.91 -10.85
C VAL A 187 7.42 -25.66 -9.49
N GLY A 188 6.10 -25.45 -9.48
CA GLY A 188 5.32 -25.22 -8.27
C GLY A 188 5.18 -23.76 -7.83
N THR A 189 5.93 -22.82 -8.40
CA THR A 189 5.72 -21.39 -8.12
C THR A 189 4.62 -20.81 -9.01
N PRO A 190 3.69 -20.01 -8.45
CA PRO A 190 2.66 -19.35 -9.24
C PRO A 190 3.26 -18.33 -10.19
N GLN A 191 2.71 -18.28 -11.40
CA GLN A 191 3.16 -17.37 -12.45
C GLN A 191 2.52 -15.99 -12.27
N VAL A 192 3.30 -14.92 -12.49
CA VAL A 192 2.85 -13.54 -12.27
C VAL A 192 1.73 -13.13 -13.22
N VAL A 193 1.76 -13.56 -14.49
CA VAL A 193 0.77 -13.14 -15.49
C VAL A 193 -0.63 -13.67 -15.19
N PRO A 194 -0.86 -14.98 -14.92
CA PRO A 194 -2.18 -15.44 -14.50
C PRO A 194 -2.65 -14.84 -13.18
N LEU A 195 -1.73 -14.50 -12.27
CA LEU A 195 -2.06 -13.78 -11.05
C LEU A 195 -2.58 -12.37 -11.34
N LEU A 196 -1.87 -11.61 -12.19
CA LEU A 196 -2.30 -10.27 -12.61
C LEU A 196 -3.61 -10.31 -13.40
N MET A 197 -3.81 -11.34 -14.23
CA MET A 197 -5.08 -11.55 -14.93
C MET A 197 -6.26 -11.76 -13.97
N LYS A 198 -6.06 -12.48 -12.87
CA LYS A 198 -7.09 -12.57 -11.80
C LYS A 198 -7.27 -11.22 -11.09
N ALA A 199 -6.17 -10.54 -10.77
CA ALA A 199 -6.18 -9.26 -10.09
C ALA A 199 -6.84 -8.14 -10.90
N ILE A 200 -6.88 -8.26 -12.22
CA ILE A 200 -7.66 -7.40 -13.10
C ILE A 200 -9.15 -7.41 -12.69
N GLY A 201 -9.70 -8.55 -12.24
CA GLY A 201 -11.08 -8.65 -11.74
C GLY A 201 -11.28 -8.20 -10.29
N TRP A 202 -10.23 -7.84 -9.55
CA TRP A 202 -10.38 -7.43 -8.15
C TRP A 202 -10.92 -6.01 -8.02
N GLN A 203 -11.84 -5.82 -7.07
CA GLN A 203 -12.37 -4.51 -6.74
C GLN A 203 -11.25 -3.56 -6.29
N GLY A 204 -10.99 -2.49 -7.05
CA GLY A 204 -9.90 -1.54 -6.79
C GLY A 204 -8.49 -2.04 -7.14
N GLY A 205 -8.33 -3.26 -7.67
CA GLY A 205 -7.06 -3.83 -8.11
C GLY A 205 -6.83 -3.78 -9.62
N SER A 206 -7.89 -3.59 -10.39
CA SER A 206 -7.90 -3.68 -11.86
C SER A 206 -6.86 -2.82 -12.58
N ILE A 207 -6.91 -1.49 -12.39
CA ILE A 207 -5.96 -0.54 -12.99
C ILE A 207 -4.53 -0.83 -12.52
N LEU A 208 -4.36 -1.11 -11.22
CA LEU A 208 -3.06 -1.40 -10.65
C LEU A 208 -2.45 -2.66 -11.28
N ALA A 209 -3.26 -3.70 -11.53
CA ALA A 209 -2.83 -4.92 -12.18
C ALA A 209 -2.44 -4.68 -13.66
N LEU A 210 -3.22 -3.90 -14.40
CA LEU A 210 -2.91 -3.52 -15.80
C LEU A 210 -1.63 -2.71 -15.90
N GLU A 211 -1.46 -1.70 -15.04
CA GLU A 211 -0.25 -0.90 -14.99
C GLU A 211 0.97 -1.74 -14.55
N THR A 212 0.77 -2.69 -13.62
CA THR A 212 1.82 -3.64 -13.26
C THR A 212 2.20 -4.51 -14.45
N LEU A 213 1.24 -5.06 -15.20
CA LEU A 213 1.52 -5.80 -16.43
C LEU A 213 2.37 -4.96 -17.39
N LYS A 214 1.96 -3.72 -17.67
CA LYS A 214 2.72 -2.77 -18.52
C LYS A 214 4.17 -2.63 -18.08
N ARG A 215 4.41 -2.42 -16.78
CA ARG A 215 5.77 -2.26 -16.24
C ARG A 215 6.62 -3.50 -16.39
N VAL A 216 6.05 -4.68 -16.13
CA VAL A 216 6.81 -5.93 -16.20
C VAL A 216 7.13 -6.30 -17.65
N VAL A 217 6.30 -5.93 -18.64
CA VAL A 217 6.56 -6.21 -20.06
C VAL A 217 7.31 -5.10 -20.81
N VAL A 218 7.97 -4.20 -20.09
CA VAL A 218 8.81 -3.16 -20.70
C VAL A 218 9.93 -3.76 -21.56
N ALA A 219 10.32 -3.07 -22.63
CA ALA A 219 11.35 -3.53 -23.57
C ALA A 219 12.70 -3.84 -22.92
N GLY A 220 13.02 -3.24 -21.76
CA GLY A 220 14.24 -3.50 -21.01
C GLY A 220 14.27 -4.85 -20.27
N ASN A 221 13.14 -5.54 -20.13
CA ASN A 221 13.08 -6.83 -19.43
C ASN A 221 13.52 -7.98 -20.36
N ARG A 222 14.68 -8.59 -20.07
CA ARG A 222 15.21 -9.70 -20.88
C ARG A 222 14.34 -10.95 -20.83
N ALA A 223 13.55 -11.11 -19.77
CA ALA A 223 12.62 -12.22 -19.58
C ALA A 223 11.19 -11.91 -20.07
N ARG A 224 11.00 -10.81 -20.82
CA ARG A 224 9.71 -10.43 -21.41
C ARG A 224 9.06 -11.54 -22.22
N ASP A 225 9.83 -12.28 -23.02
CA ASP A 225 9.30 -13.37 -23.85
C ASP A 225 8.62 -14.46 -23.03
N ALA A 226 9.13 -14.75 -21.83
CA ALA A 226 8.50 -15.70 -20.92
C ALA A 226 7.15 -15.18 -20.41
N LEU A 227 7.02 -13.89 -20.15
CA LEU A 227 5.76 -13.26 -19.75
C LEU A 227 4.74 -13.25 -20.88
N VAL A 228 5.17 -12.95 -22.11
CA VAL A 228 4.30 -13.00 -23.29
C VAL A 228 3.82 -14.43 -23.53
N ALA A 229 4.70 -15.43 -23.37
CA ALA A 229 4.32 -16.84 -23.45
C ALA A 229 3.27 -17.23 -22.39
N GLN A 230 3.43 -16.76 -21.14
CA GLN A 230 2.43 -16.96 -20.09
C GLN A 230 1.10 -16.29 -20.46
N GLY A 231 1.14 -15.05 -20.97
CA GLY A 231 -0.05 -14.32 -21.41
C GLY A 231 -0.82 -15.05 -22.50
N LEU A 232 -0.13 -15.55 -23.52
CA LEU A 232 -0.73 -16.36 -24.58
C LEU A 232 -1.31 -17.68 -24.07
N LYS A 233 -0.67 -18.31 -23.08
CA LYS A 233 -1.15 -19.56 -22.49
C LYS A 233 -2.45 -19.39 -21.72
N VAL A 234 -2.61 -18.27 -21.01
CA VAL A 234 -3.77 -17.99 -20.14
C VAL A 234 -4.87 -17.23 -20.89
N GLY A 235 -4.61 -16.77 -22.13
CA GLY A 235 -5.59 -16.02 -22.93
C GLY A 235 -5.69 -14.55 -22.52
N LEU A 236 -4.58 -13.95 -22.07
CA LEU A 236 -4.55 -12.55 -21.64
C LEU A 236 -4.84 -11.59 -22.80
N VAL A 237 -4.40 -11.91 -24.02
CA VAL A 237 -4.60 -11.05 -25.21
C VAL A 237 -6.09 -10.87 -25.48
N GLU A 238 -6.86 -11.95 -25.38
CA GLU A 238 -8.30 -11.99 -25.57
C GLU A 238 -9.04 -11.22 -24.46
N VAL A 239 -8.56 -11.30 -23.21
CA VAL A 239 -9.09 -10.50 -22.11
C VAL A 239 -8.87 -9.01 -22.35
N LEU A 240 -7.67 -8.61 -22.74
CA LEU A 240 -7.34 -7.20 -23.02
C LEU A 240 -8.16 -6.65 -24.19
N LEU A 241 -8.34 -7.44 -25.27
CA LEU A 241 -9.23 -7.08 -26.38
C LEU A 241 -10.69 -6.93 -25.91
N GLY A 242 -11.15 -7.81 -25.01
CA GLY A 242 -12.46 -7.71 -24.39
C GLY A 242 -12.66 -6.45 -23.53
N LEU A 243 -11.58 -5.90 -22.94
CA LEU A 243 -11.63 -4.61 -22.23
C LEU A 243 -11.74 -3.40 -23.17
N LEU A 244 -11.25 -3.54 -24.41
CA LEU A 244 -11.37 -2.51 -25.45
C LEU A 244 -12.75 -2.52 -26.11
N ASP A 245 -13.40 -3.69 -26.18
CA ASP A 245 -14.71 -3.84 -26.80
C ASP A 245 -15.85 -3.30 -25.91
N TRP A 246 -15.97 -1.97 -25.90
CA TRP A 246 -17.07 -1.28 -25.22
C TRP A 246 -18.45 -1.65 -25.79
N ARG A 247 -18.53 -2.06 -27.07
CA ARG A 247 -19.79 -2.37 -27.75
C ARG A 247 -20.35 -3.73 -27.34
N ALA A 248 -19.47 -4.69 -27.02
CA ALA A 248 -19.87 -6.02 -26.59
C ALA A 248 -20.34 -6.11 -25.14
N GLY A 249 -20.44 -4.99 -24.40
CA GLY A 249 -21.10 -4.93 -23.09
C GLY A 249 -20.65 -6.03 -22.13
N GLY A 250 -19.34 -6.25 -22.00
CA GLY A 250 -18.83 -7.24 -21.05
C GLY A 250 -19.22 -8.68 -21.35
N ARG A 251 -19.20 -9.10 -22.63
CA ARG A 251 -19.29 -10.52 -23.01
C ARG A 251 -18.26 -11.41 -22.28
N ASN A 252 -17.14 -10.83 -21.84
CA ASN A 252 -16.29 -11.43 -20.83
C ASN A 252 -16.76 -10.93 -19.45
N GLY A 253 -17.31 -11.82 -18.61
CA GLY A 253 -17.87 -11.50 -17.29
C GLY A 253 -16.95 -10.74 -16.33
N LEU A 254 -15.66 -10.59 -16.67
CA LEU A 254 -14.68 -9.77 -15.97
C LEU A 254 -15.03 -8.28 -15.97
N CYS A 255 -15.58 -7.73 -17.06
CA CYS A 255 -15.92 -6.30 -17.13
C CYS A 255 -17.17 -5.95 -16.29
N SER A 256 -18.07 -6.93 -16.08
CA SER A 256 -19.25 -6.75 -15.22
C SER A 256 -18.88 -6.72 -13.72
N GLN A 257 -17.77 -7.40 -13.36
CA GLN A 257 -17.21 -7.35 -12.00
C GLN A 257 -16.47 -6.02 -11.72
N MET A 258 -16.08 -5.29 -12.77
CA MET A 258 -15.39 -4.02 -12.65
C MET A 258 -16.39 -2.87 -12.59
N ASN A 259 -16.60 -2.32 -11.40
CA ASN A 259 -17.37 -1.08 -11.25
C ASN A 259 -16.52 0.15 -11.65
N TRP A 260 -16.09 0.22 -12.92
CA TRP A 260 -15.27 1.32 -13.44
C TRP A 260 -16.11 2.57 -13.67
N ASN A 261 -15.61 3.70 -13.18
CA ASN A 261 -16.10 4.99 -13.66
C ASN A 261 -15.54 5.29 -15.07
N GLU A 262 -16.06 6.33 -15.74
CA GLU A 262 -15.65 6.69 -17.10
C GLU A 262 -14.13 6.95 -17.22
N SER A 263 -13.54 7.61 -16.21
CA SER A 263 -12.10 7.91 -16.19
C SER A 263 -11.24 6.66 -16.00
N GLU A 264 -11.67 5.74 -15.13
CA GLU A 264 -11.01 4.46 -14.87
C GLU A 264 -11.08 3.55 -16.09
N ALA A 265 -12.23 3.52 -16.77
CA ALA A 265 -12.38 2.79 -18.01
C ALA A 265 -11.47 3.34 -19.11
N ALA A 266 -11.34 4.67 -19.22
CA ALA A 266 -10.45 5.30 -20.18
C ALA A 266 -8.97 4.96 -19.89
N ILE A 267 -8.53 5.07 -18.63
CA ILE A 267 -7.19 4.66 -18.20
C ILE A 267 -6.95 3.17 -18.47
N GLY A 268 -7.91 2.31 -18.12
CA GLY A 268 -7.83 0.86 -18.34
C GLY A 268 -7.66 0.51 -19.82
N ARG A 269 -8.36 1.19 -20.73
CA ARG A 269 -8.21 1.01 -22.18
C ARG A 269 -6.82 1.41 -22.67
N VAL A 270 -6.30 2.57 -22.23
CA VAL A 270 -4.94 3.01 -22.59
C VAL A 270 -3.92 1.97 -22.14
N LEU A 271 -4.01 1.51 -20.89
CA LEU A 271 -3.10 0.49 -20.37
C LEU A 271 -3.22 -0.83 -21.15
N ALA A 272 -4.43 -1.26 -21.51
CA ALA A 272 -4.63 -2.45 -22.33
C ALA A 272 -3.98 -2.30 -23.71
N ILE A 273 -4.13 -1.14 -24.37
CA ILE A 273 -3.49 -0.86 -25.66
C ILE A 273 -1.97 -0.89 -25.54
N GLU A 274 -1.40 -0.25 -24.52
CA GLU A 274 0.05 -0.23 -24.29
C GLU A 274 0.62 -1.63 -24.01
N VAL A 275 -0.08 -2.45 -23.23
CA VAL A 275 0.31 -3.85 -22.97
C VAL A 275 0.24 -4.67 -24.25
N LEU A 276 -0.82 -4.52 -25.07
CA LEU A 276 -0.95 -5.24 -26.35
C LEU A 276 0.15 -4.83 -27.34
N HIS A 277 0.48 -3.54 -27.44
CA HIS A 277 1.62 -3.07 -28.21
C HIS A 277 2.92 -3.69 -27.70
N ALA A 278 3.13 -3.70 -26.38
CA ALA A 278 4.29 -4.33 -25.75
C ALA A 278 4.33 -5.85 -25.93
N PHE A 279 3.24 -6.53 -26.24
CA PHE A 279 3.29 -7.95 -26.61
C PHE A 279 3.63 -8.14 -28.10
N ALA A 280 3.35 -7.14 -28.94
CA ALA A 280 3.49 -7.21 -30.40
C ALA A 280 4.81 -6.62 -30.97
N THR A 281 5.57 -5.84 -30.17
CA THR A 281 6.75 -5.13 -30.67
C THR A 281 7.88 -6.08 -31.09
N GLU A 282 8.34 -6.95 -30.19
CA GLU A 282 9.56 -7.75 -30.33
C GLU A 282 9.45 -9.01 -29.48
N GLY A 283 10.12 -10.10 -29.88
CA GLY A 283 10.16 -11.35 -29.13
C GLY A 283 9.81 -12.60 -29.94
N ALA A 284 10.10 -13.78 -29.41
CA ALA A 284 9.83 -15.05 -30.09
C ALA A 284 8.34 -15.28 -30.42
N TYR A 285 7.44 -14.69 -29.62
CA TYR A 285 5.99 -14.85 -29.74
C TYR A 285 5.28 -13.67 -30.43
N CYS A 286 6.02 -12.64 -30.85
CA CYS A 286 5.42 -11.40 -31.35
C CYS A 286 4.58 -11.59 -32.63
N THR A 287 4.97 -12.52 -33.51
CA THR A 287 4.22 -12.85 -34.73
C THR A 287 2.86 -13.44 -34.39
N LYS A 288 2.83 -14.44 -33.50
CA LYS A 288 1.59 -15.06 -33.03
C LYS A 288 0.65 -14.05 -32.36
N VAL A 289 1.19 -13.13 -31.56
CA VAL A 289 0.40 -12.04 -30.97
C VAL A 289 -0.16 -11.13 -32.07
N ARG A 290 0.67 -10.74 -33.04
CA ARG A 290 0.26 -9.88 -34.16
C ARG A 290 -0.82 -10.53 -35.02
N ASP A 291 -0.76 -11.84 -35.23
CA ASP A 291 -1.77 -12.59 -35.97
C ASP A 291 -3.12 -12.52 -35.25
N ILE A 292 -3.14 -12.80 -33.94
CA ILE A 292 -4.36 -12.69 -33.09
C ILE A 292 -4.91 -11.26 -33.13
N LEU A 293 -4.04 -10.26 -32.99
CA LEU A 293 -4.42 -8.85 -33.02
C LEU A 293 -4.96 -8.43 -34.38
N SER A 294 -4.36 -8.87 -35.48
CA SER A 294 -4.79 -8.52 -36.84
C SER A 294 -6.16 -9.08 -37.22
N ALA A 295 -6.51 -10.23 -36.63
CA ALA A 295 -7.82 -10.86 -36.79
C ALA A 295 -8.93 -10.16 -35.98
N SER A 296 -8.59 -9.26 -35.04
CA SER A 296 -9.56 -8.55 -34.21
C SER A 296 -9.96 -7.22 -34.85
N ASP A 297 -11.24 -7.07 -35.16
CA ASP A 297 -11.81 -5.80 -35.64
C ASP A 297 -11.66 -4.68 -34.60
N VAL A 298 -11.77 -5.03 -33.31
CA VAL A 298 -11.59 -4.10 -32.19
C VAL A 298 -10.16 -3.57 -32.20
N TRP A 299 -9.15 -4.42 -32.29
CA TRP A 299 -7.77 -3.96 -32.35
C TRP A 299 -7.50 -3.05 -33.56
N ASN A 300 -8.02 -3.41 -34.73
CA ASN A 300 -7.84 -2.59 -35.94
C ASN A 300 -8.41 -1.17 -35.80
N ALA A 301 -9.44 -0.97 -34.97
CA ALA A 301 -10.00 0.34 -34.67
C ALA A 301 -9.18 1.15 -33.63
N TYR A 302 -8.42 0.48 -32.76
CA TYR A 302 -7.74 1.09 -31.61
C TYR A 302 -6.21 1.21 -31.76
N LYS A 303 -5.57 0.38 -32.60
CA LYS A 303 -4.09 0.29 -32.72
C LYS A 303 -3.40 1.62 -33.01
N ASP A 304 -4.03 2.49 -33.79
CA ASP A 304 -3.46 3.78 -34.21
C ASP A 304 -4.03 4.97 -33.42
N GLN A 305 -4.92 4.73 -32.45
CA GLN A 305 -5.51 5.80 -31.63
C GLN A 305 -4.47 6.36 -30.66
N ARG A 306 -4.20 7.66 -30.77
CA ARG A 306 -3.35 8.38 -29.80
C ARG A 306 -4.06 8.48 -28.45
N HIS A 307 -3.27 8.32 -27.38
CA HIS A 307 -3.74 8.26 -25.98
C HIS A 307 -4.53 9.50 -25.50
N ASP A 308 -4.51 10.61 -26.24
CA ASP A 308 -5.20 11.87 -25.90
C ASP A 308 -6.73 11.76 -25.94
N LEU A 309 -7.31 10.77 -26.65
CA LEU A 309 -8.77 10.60 -26.70
C LEU A 309 -9.35 10.04 -25.39
N PHE A 310 -8.51 9.46 -24.53
CA PHE A 310 -8.91 8.81 -23.28
C PHE A 310 -8.60 9.65 -22.03
N LEU A 311 -8.00 10.84 -22.18
CA LEU A 311 -7.72 11.71 -21.05
C LEU A 311 -8.91 12.66 -20.82
N PRO A 312 -9.50 12.71 -19.61
CA PRO A 312 -10.28 13.88 -19.24
C PRO A 312 -9.37 15.11 -19.31
N SER A 313 -9.87 16.24 -19.83
CA SER A 313 -9.16 17.51 -20.13
C SER A 313 -8.34 18.12 -18.99
N ASN A 314 -8.29 17.47 -17.83
CA ASN A 314 -7.78 17.93 -16.56
C ASN A 314 -6.51 17.17 -16.13
N ALA A 315 -6.08 16.14 -16.89
CA ALA A 315 -5.00 15.22 -16.50
C ALA A 315 -3.57 15.78 -16.68
N GLN A 316 -3.41 16.94 -17.33
CA GLN A 316 -2.09 17.50 -17.67
C GLN A 316 -1.38 18.23 -16.52
N THR A 317 -2.04 18.50 -15.39
CA THR A 317 -1.46 19.27 -14.26
C THR A 317 -0.88 18.42 -13.13
N SER A 318 -0.98 17.10 -13.18
CA SER A 318 -0.45 16.22 -12.13
C SER A 318 0.80 15.49 -12.61
N ALA A 319 1.98 16.10 -12.38
CA ALA A 319 3.30 15.47 -12.59
C ALA A 319 3.62 14.37 -11.53
N ALA A 320 2.60 13.69 -11.03
CA ALA A 320 2.68 12.52 -10.18
C ALA A 320 1.65 11.54 -10.75
N GLY A 321 2.07 10.33 -11.14
CA GLY A 321 1.17 9.32 -11.70
C GLY A 321 -0.01 8.95 -10.78
N VAL A 322 -0.76 7.92 -11.16
CA VAL A 322 -2.00 7.39 -10.54
C VAL A 322 -2.01 7.26 -9.00
N ALA A 323 -0.87 7.39 -8.32
CA ALA A 323 -0.76 7.62 -6.88
C ALA A 323 -1.65 8.76 -6.33
N GLY A 324 -1.93 9.82 -7.11
CA GLY A 324 -2.83 10.89 -6.67
C GLY A 324 -4.33 10.51 -6.63
N LEU A 325 -4.76 9.55 -7.44
CA LEU A 325 -6.16 9.08 -7.45
C LEU A 325 -6.48 8.16 -6.27
N ILE A 326 -5.49 7.44 -5.74
CA ILE A 326 -5.67 6.59 -4.55
C ILE A 326 -5.75 7.43 -3.26
N GLU A 327 -5.11 8.61 -3.25
CA GLU A 327 -5.12 9.52 -2.10
C GLU A 327 -6.49 10.21 -1.90
N SER A 328 -7.30 10.31 -2.97
CA SER A 328 -8.63 10.91 -2.94
C SER A 328 -9.63 10.11 -2.08
N SER A 329 -9.36 8.81 -1.86
CA SER A 329 -10.21 7.91 -1.07
C SER A 329 -9.72 7.72 0.37
N SER A 330 -8.63 8.38 0.77
CA SER A 330 -8.23 8.42 2.17
C SER A 330 -9.10 9.43 2.93
N SER A 331 -10.27 8.95 3.36
CA SER A 331 -10.80 9.36 4.65
C SER A 331 -9.65 9.27 5.67
N ARG A 332 -9.08 10.44 5.99
CA ARG A 332 -8.14 10.73 7.09
C ARG A 332 -7.56 9.47 7.75
N LEU A 333 -6.35 9.09 7.37
CA LEU A 333 -5.51 8.24 8.21
C LEU A 333 -5.34 8.93 9.57
N THR A 334 -6.15 8.54 10.54
CA THR A 334 -6.13 8.97 11.95
C THR A 334 -4.92 8.37 12.66
N TYR A 335 -3.71 8.72 12.21
CA TYR A 335 -2.46 8.47 12.95
C TYR A 335 -1.80 9.76 13.45
N ALA A 336 -2.57 10.85 13.52
CA ALA A 336 -2.24 11.96 14.38
C ALA A 336 -2.56 11.54 15.83
N LEU A 337 -1.53 11.50 16.67
CA LEU A 337 -1.73 11.64 18.11
C LEU A 337 -2.57 12.90 18.29
N THR A 338 -3.77 12.78 18.86
CA THR A 338 -4.54 13.94 19.28
C THR A 338 -3.67 14.72 20.26
N ALA A 339 -3.27 15.93 19.88
CA ALA A 339 -2.65 16.85 20.83
C ALA A 339 -3.62 17.00 22.01
N PRO A 340 -3.14 16.96 23.27
CA PRO A 340 -4.01 17.19 24.42
C PRO A 340 -4.67 18.56 24.24
N PRO A 341 -5.97 18.69 24.57
CA PRO A 341 -6.67 19.96 24.40
C PRO A 341 -5.92 21.03 25.18
N THR A 342 -5.50 22.08 24.47
CA THR A 342 -4.98 23.29 25.09
C THR A 342 -6.07 23.84 26.00
N GLN A 343 -5.94 23.62 27.30
CA GLN A 343 -6.72 24.36 28.27
C GLN A 343 -6.39 25.84 28.05
N HIS A 344 -7.39 26.60 27.61
CA HIS A 344 -7.36 28.05 27.65
C HIS A 344 -7.09 28.48 29.10
N SER A 345 -5.81 28.68 29.40
CA SER A 345 -5.41 29.41 30.60
C SER A 345 -5.80 30.85 30.32
N GLN A 346 -6.91 31.29 30.91
CA GLN A 346 -7.23 32.71 30.99
C GLN A 346 -6.00 33.40 31.58
N ALA A 347 -5.34 34.21 30.75
CA ALA A 347 -4.25 35.06 31.15
C ALA A 347 -4.76 35.98 32.27
N ARG A 348 -4.33 35.70 33.50
CA ARG A 348 -4.45 36.64 34.61
C ARG A 348 -3.45 37.75 34.32
N SER A 349 -3.96 38.95 34.03
CA SER A 349 -3.16 40.16 33.85
C SER A 349 -2.30 40.43 35.09
N PRO A 350 -1.08 40.96 34.94
CA PRO A 350 -0.27 41.37 36.08
C PRO A 350 -0.88 42.63 36.70
N THR A 351 -1.24 42.55 37.98
CA THR A 351 -1.61 43.71 38.79
C THR A 351 -0.37 44.57 39.03
N THR A 352 -0.45 45.79 38.51
CA THR A 352 0.47 46.91 38.75
C THR A 352 0.61 47.16 40.25
N VAL A 353 1.85 47.13 40.75
CA VAL A 353 2.18 47.57 42.11
C VAL A 353 2.12 49.10 42.14
N THR A 354 1.07 49.64 42.76
CA THR A 354 1.02 51.07 43.14
C THR A 354 1.75 51.23 44.48
N SER A 355 2.91 51.85 44.43
CA SER A 355 3.67 52.35 45.57
C SER A 355 2.95 53.56 46.16
N ASP A 356 2.25 53.36 47.28
CA ASP A 356 1.74 54.47 48.10
C ASP A 356 2.82 54.94 49.08
N SER A 357 3.18 56.20 48.88
CA SER A 357 3.98 57.04 49.77
C SER A 357 3.17 57.38 51.01
N ASN A 358 3.64 56.97 52.19
CA ASN A 358 3.24 57.61 53.45
C ASN A 358 4.49 58.15 54.16
N GLY A 359 4.65 59.46 54.10
CA GLY A 359 5.41 60.21 55.09
C GLY A 359 4.48 60.65 56.21
N MET A 360 4.88 60.45 57.47
CA MET A 360 5.21 61.56 58.35
C MET A 360 5.74 61.04 59.69
N GLN A 361 6.86 61.64 60.08
CA GLN A 361 7.37 61.69 61.45
C GLN A 361 6.43 62.52 62.32
N GLY A 362 6.30 62.12 63.57
CA GLY A 362 5.60 62.79 64.66
C GLY A 362 5.67 61.92 65.90
#